data_AF-A0A955I7Y8-F1
#
_entry.id   AF-A0A955I7Y8-F1
#
_cell.length_a   1.000
_cell.length_b   1.000
_cell.length_c   1.000
_cell.angle_alpha   90.00
_cell.angle_beta   90.00
_cell.angle_gamma   90.00
#
_symmetry.space_group_name_H-M   'P 1'
#
loop_
_entity.id
_entity.type
_entity.pdbx_description
1 polymer ?
#
loop_
_entity_poly.entity_id
_entity_poly.type
_entity_poly.pdbx_seq_one_letter_code
_entity_poly.pdbx_strand_id
1 'polypeptide(L)'
;EAYTPQIVLVGDLRIALLGVSNIETPYFAATDSQPGIAWVDDKRIVDAIKSVRDIADIVVVVPHWGWEYTELVSDEQERLAHLMIDAGADAVIGSHPHHIQRHENYQGKFIAYSMGNFIFEGVGPNAGWSLGELIKLEINDQKQITGIESIPYKISAAGVASLL
;
A
#
# COMPACT_ATOMS: atom_id res chain seq x y z
N GLU A 1 -8.93 -8.88 13.69
CA GLU A 1 -10.15 -8.59 12.90
C GLU A 1 -9.72 -7.95 11.58
N ALA A 2 -10.63 -7.72 10.61
CA ALA A 2 -10.23 -7.28 9.27
C ALA A 2 -9.49 -5.92 9.26
N TYR A 3 -9.93 -4.96 10.08
CA TYR A 3 -9.33 -3.63 10.18
C TYR A 3 -8.24 -3.54 11.26
N THR A 4 -7.86 -4.63 11.91
CA THR A 4 -6.81 -4.61 12.93
C THR A 4 -5.44 -4.57 12.24
N PRO A 5 -4.64 -3.49 12.38
CA PRO A 5 -3.31 -3.48 11.83
C PRO A 5 -2.45 -4.58 12.45
N GLN A 6 -1.63 -5.24 11.65
CA GLN A 6 -0.67 -6.21 12.13
C GLN A 6 0.60 -5.48 12.56
N ILE A 7 1.06 -5.70 13.80
CA ILE A 7 2.33 -5.17 14.28
C ILE A 7 3.41 -6.22 14.07
N VAL A 8 4.40 -5.87 13.27
CA VAL A 8 5.60 -6.67 13.01
C VAL A 8 6.77 -6.06 13.77
N LEU A 9 7.58 -6.91 14.40
CA LEU A 9 8.82 -6.50 15.05
C LEU A 9 10.00 -6.70 14.10
N VAL A 10 10.77 -5.64 13.88
CA VAL A 10 12.02 -5.69 13.12
C VAL A 10 13.11 -5.09 13.99
N GLY A 11 13.88 -5.96 14.66
CA GLY A 11 14.71 -5.53 15.78
C GLY A 11 13.83 -4.88 16.86
N ASP A 12 14.14 -3.64 17.23
CA ASP A 12 13.38 -2.85 18.23
C ASP A 12 12.28 -1.97 17.60
N LEU A 13 12.07 -2.05 16.29
CA LEU A 13 11.02 -1.31 15.59
C LEU A 13 9.71 -2.10 15.60
N ARG A 14 8.63 -1.40 15.98
CA ARG A 14 7.23 -1.84 15.82
C ARG A 14 6.64 -1.20 14.57
N ILE A 15 6.45 -2.00 13.54
CA ILE A 15 5.88 -1.55 12.27
C ILE A 15 4.44 -2.04 12.20
N ALA A 16 3.47 -1.13 12.20
CA ALA A 16 2.08 -1.45 11.98
C ALA A 16 1.76 -1.47 10.49
N LEU A 17 1.15 -2.55 10.01
CA LEU A 17 0.71 -2.75 8.64
C LEU A 17 -0.81 -2.87 8.62
N LEU A 18 -1.49 -1.95 7.93
CA LEU A 18 -2.94 -1.99 7.71
C LEU A 18 -3.23 -2.30 6.25
N GLY A 19 -3.84 -3.45 5.97
CA GLY A 19 -4.34 -3.78 4.63
C GLY A 19 -5.80 -3.37 4.46
N VAL A 20 -6.13 -2.75 3.34
CA VAL A 20 -7.52 -2.38 2.97
C VAL A 20 -7.76 -2.57 1.48
N SER A 21 -9.02 -2.73 1.07
CA SER A 21 -9.37 -2.91 -0.34
C SER A 21 -10.66 -2.17 -0.70
N ASN A 22 -10.70 -1.55 -1.89
CA ASN A 22 -11.95 -1.16 -2.54
C ASN A 22 -12.20 -1.89 -3.86
N ILE A 23 -11.51 -3.02 -4.05
CA ILE A 23 -11.68 -3.91 -5.20
C ILE A 23 -12.64 -5.02 -4.82
N GLU A 24 -13.54 -5.31 -5.75
CA GLU A 24 -14.78 -6.09 -5.61
C GLU A 24 -16.00 -5.23 -5.21
N THR A 25 -17.01 -5.82 -4.59
CA THR A 25 -18.17 -5.08 -4.07
C THR A 25 -18.14 -5.08 -2.54
N PRO A 26 -18.80 -4.11 -1.87
CA PRO A 26 -18.92 -4.08 -0.41
C PRO A 26 -19.52 -5.35 0.21
N TYR A 27 -20.12 -6.24 -0.60
CA TYR A 27 -20.54 -7.58 -0.20
C TYR A 27 -19.42 -8.41 0.45
N PHE A 28 -18.17 -8.21 0.06
CA PHE A 28 -17.02 -8.92 0.63
C PHE A 28 -16.48 -8.27 1.92
N ALA A 29 -17.09 -7.18 2.38
CA ALA A 29 -16.67 -6.49 3.60
C ALA A 29 -16.89 -7.37 4.84
N ALA A 30 -15.92 -7.36 5.75
CA ALA A 30 -16.11 -7.95 7.07
C ALA A 30 -17.18 -7.19 7.87
N THR A 31 -18.05 -7.95 8.53
CA THR A 31 -19.03 -7.44 9.49
C THR A 31 -18.78 -8.06 10.86
N ASP A 32 -19.51 -7.61 11.87
CA ASP A 32 -19.40 -8.15 13.23
C ASP A 32 -19.77 -9.64 13.32
N SER A 33 -20.49 -10.16 12.32
CA SER A 33 -20.96 -11.54 12.25
C SER A 33 -20.41 -12.34 11.07
N GLN A 34 -19.60 -11.75 10.19
CA GLN A 34 -19.13 -12.42 8.97
C GLN A 34 -17.68 -12.04 8.65
N PRO A 35 -16.80 -13.04 8.38
CA PRO A 35 -15.46 -12.77 7.90
C PRO A 35 -15.48 -12.13 6.51
N GLY A 36 -14.50 -11.29 6.22
CA GLY A 36 -14.38 -10.59 4.95
C GLY A 36 -13.14 -9.70 4.93
N ILE A 37 -13.04 -8.87 3.91
CA ILE A 37 -11.93 -7.92 3.75
C ILE A 37 -12.20 -6.63 4.54
N ALA A 38 -11.14 -5.89 4.86
CA ALA A 38 -11.25 -4.51 5.29
C ALA A 38 -11.61 -3.65 4.08
N TRP A 39 -12.89 -3.65 3.74
CA TRP A 39 -13.43 -2.81 2.69
C TRP A 39 -13.14 -1.33 3.01
N VAL A 40 -12.96 -0.48 2.01
CA VAL A 40 -12.76 0.94 2.28
C VAL A 40 -13.98 1.54 2.98
N ASP A 41 -13.74 2.02 4.20
CA ASP A 41 -14.66 2.81 5.02
C ASP A 41 -13.81 3.85 5.75
N ASP A 42 -14.02 5.13 5.42
CA ASP A 42 -13.19 6.23 5.92
C ASP A 42 -13.06 6.21 7.44
N LYS A 43 -14.16 5.98 8.16
CA LYS A 43 -14.16 6.00 9.62
C LYS A 43 -13.35 4.83 10.18
N ARG A 44 -13.58 3.61 9.69
CA ARG A 44 -12.88 2.41 10.17
C ARG A 44 -11.40 2.46 9.86
N ILE A 45 -11.01 3.01 8.70
CA ILE A 45 -9.61 3.25 8.33
C ILE A 45 -8.96 4.22 9.33
N VAL A 46 -9.58 5.37 9.56
CA VAL A 46 -9.06 6.40 10.47
C VAL A 46 -8.96 5.85 11.90
N ASP A 47 -9.99 5.14 12.37
CA ASP A 47 -9.99 4.53 13.70
C ASP A 47 -8.87 3.47 13.83
N ALA A 48 -8.68 2.63 12.80
CA ALA A 48 -7.64 1.61 12.79
C ALA A 48 -6.23 2.21 12.87
N ILE A 49 -5.95 3.24 12.07
CA ILE A 49 -4.65 3.95 12.09
C ILE A 49 -4.42 4.59 13.46
N LYS A 50 -5.42 5.28 14.01
CA LYS A 50 -5.32 5.92 15.33
C LYS A 50 -5.14 4.92 16.46
N SER A 51 -5.76 3.73 16.37
CA SER A 51 -5.66 2.70 17.41
C SER A 51 -4.22 2.19 17.62
N VAL A 52 -3.37 2.28 16.60
CA VAL A 52 -1.98 1.83 16.66
C VAL A 52 -0.97 2.97 16.72
N ARG A 53 -1.38 4.22 16.50
CA ARG A 53 -0.43 5.34 16.34
C ARG A 53 0.50 5.55 17.54
N ASP A 54 -0.02 5.41 18.76
CA ASP A 54 0.78 5.58 19.98
C ASP A 54 1.64 4.35 20.33
N ILE A 55 1.38 3.21 19.70
CA ILE A 55 2.06 1.93 19.95
C ILE A 55 2.85 1.40 18.75
N ALA A 56 2.86 2.13 17.64
CA ALA A 56 3.64 1.81 16.46
C ALA A 56 4.68 2.91 16.25
N ASP A 57 5.87 2.47 15.91
CA ASP A 57 6.96 3.38 15.55
C ASP A 57 6.74 3.90 14.14
N ILE A 58 6.39 3.00 13.22
CA ILE A 58 6.00 3.31 11.84
C ILE A 58 4.62 2.70 11.56
N VAL A 59 3.75 3.47 10.91
CA VAL A 59 2.45 2.98 10.41
C VAL A 59 2.45 3.01 8.88
N VAL A 60 2.29 1.85 8.24
CA VAL A 60 2.17 1.74 6.79
C VAL A 60 0.79 1.20 6.43
N VAL A 61 0.12 1.88 5.51
CA VAL A 61 -1.15 1.37 4.95
C VAL A 61 -0.87 0.78 3.58
N VAL A 62 -1.40 -0.40 3.32
CA VAL A 62 -1.18 -1.21 2.10
C VAL A 62 -2.52 -1.42 1.40
N PRO A 63 -3.02 -0.42 0.65
CA PRO A 63 -4.29 -0.52 -0.02
C PRO A 63 -4.19 -1.33 -1.33
N HIS A 64 -5.26 -2.07 -1.64
CA HIS A 64 -5.51 -2.69 -2.93
C HIS A 64 -6.65 -1.92 -3.61
N TRP A 65 -6.35 -1.12 -4.63
CA TRP A 65 -7.28 -0.08 -5.10
C TRP A 65 -7.07 0.44 -6.53
N GLY A 66 -7.98 1.31 -6.98
CA GLY A 66 -7.84 2.02 -8.24
C GLY A 66 -8.35 1.21 -9.44
N TRP A 67 -8.05 1.68 -10.64
CA TRP A 67 -8.47 1.02 -11.87
C TRP A 67 -7.38 0.12 -12.41
N GLU A 68 -7.79 -1.03 -12.95
CA GLU A 68 -6.86 -1.94 -13.63
C GLU A 68 -6.28 -1.31 -14.89
N TYR A 69 -5.02 -1.66 -15.18
CA TYR A 69 -4.33 -1.45 -16.45
C TYR A 69 -4.13 0.02 -16.83
N THR A 70 -3.91 0.87 -15.84
CA THR A 70 -3.66 2.29 -16.06
C THR A 70 -2.59 2.84 -15.13
N GLU A 71 -1.78 3.76 -15.67
CA GLU A 71 -0.81 4.57 -14.92
C GLU A 71 -1.48 5.78 -14.24
N LEU A 72 -2.76 6.04 -14.57
CA LEU A 72 -3.55 7.12 -13.98
C LEU A 72 -4.04 6.72 -12.60
N VAL A 73 -3.70 7.54 -11.61
CA VAL A 73 -4.28 7.49 -10.27
C VAL A 73 -5.65 8.16 -10.31
N SER A 74 -6.67 7.50 -9.76
CA SER A 74 -8.01 8.06 -9.66
C SER A 74 -8.14 9.07 -8.51
N ASP A 75 -9.10 9.97 -8.60
CA ASP A 75 -9.40 10.96 -7.54
C ASP A 75 -9.68 10.29 -6.19
N GLU A 76 -10.31 9.10 -6.20
CA GLU A 76 -10.59 8.34 -4.99
C GLU A 76 -9.32 7.75 -4.35
N GLN A 77 -8.36 7.28 -5.15
CA GLN A 77 -7.07 6.83 -4.63
C GLN A 77 -6.35 7.99 -3.92
N GLU A 78 -6.32 9.17 -4.55
CA GLU A 78 -5.66 10.36 -3.98
C GLU A 78 -6.35 10.81 -2.69
N ARG A 79 -7.68 10.91 -2.69
CA ARG A 79 -8.49 11.24 -1.50
C ARG A 79 -8.22 10.28 -0.34
N LEU A 80 -8.21 8.97 -0.60
CA LEU A 80 -7.99 7.96 0.43
C LEU A 80 -6.55 7.96 0.93
N ALA A 81 -5.57 8.14 0.06
CA ALA A 81 -4.17 8.21 0.44
C ALA A 81 -3.91 9.40 1.38
N HIS A 82 -4.44 10.58 1.04
CA HIS A 82 -4.36 11.77 1.89
C HIS A 82 -5.05 11.56 3.23
N LEU A 83 -6.26 10.98 3.24
CA LEU A 83 -6.99 10.63 4.47
C LEU A 83 -6.17 9.73 5.40
N MET A 84 -5.47 8.72 4.85
CA MET A 84 -4.64 7.80 5.62
C MET A 84 -3.42 8.51 6.23
N ILE A 85 -2.75 9.37 5.46
CA ILE A 85 -1.64 10.19 5.96
C ILE A 85 -2.13 11.15 7.06
N ASP A 86 -3.24 11.86 6.83
CA ASP A 86 -3.84 12.78 7.80
C ASP A 86 -4.26 12.06 9.10
N ALA A 87 -4.65 10.78 9.01
CA ALA A 87 -4.98 9.95 10.16
C ALA A 87 -3.76 9.52 11.00
N GLY A 88 -2.55 9.65 10.45
CA GLY A 88 -1.28 9.34 11.13
C GLY A 88 -0.47 8.20 10.50
N ALA A 89 -0.76 7.79 9.26
CA ALA A 89 0.12 6.89 8.52
C ALA A 89 1.44 7.60 8.14
N ASP A 90 2.54 6.85 8.17
CA ASP A 90 3.86 7.34 7.74
C ASP A 90 4.14 7.08 6.27
N ALA A 91 3.50 6.06 5.70
CA ALA A 91 3.54 5.76 4.27
C ALA A 91 2.27 5.04 3.81
N VAL A 92 1.94 5.21 2.53
CA VAL A 92 0.88 4.46 1.85
C VAL A 92 1.48 3.77 0.63
N ILE A 93 1.35 2.45 0.57
CA ILE A 93 1.99 1.60 -0.46
C ILE A 93 0.92 0.77 -1.15
N GLY A 94 0.42 1.29 -2.27
CA GLY A 94 -0.71 0.75 -3.02
C GLY A 94 -0.34 -0.38 -3.99
N SER A 95 -1.37 -1.11 -4.39
CA SER A 95 -1.34 -2.18 -5.40
C SER A 95 -2.71 -2.28 -6.09
N HIS A 96 -2.84 -3.21 -7.06
CA HIS A 96 -4.01 -3.55 -7.90
C HIS A 96 -3.93 -3.14 -9.38
N PRO A 97 -3.54 -1.90 -9.76
CA PRO A 97 -3.62 -1.45 -11.15
C PRO A 97 -2.81 -2.25 -12.19
N HIS A 98 -1.94 -3.19 -11.77
CA HIS A 98 -1.01 -3.96 -12.62
C HIS A 98 -0.04 -3.08 -13.43
N HIS A 99 0.09 -1.81 -13.04
CA HIS A 99 1.02 -0.82 -13.56
C HIS A 99 1.67 -0.09 -12.40
N ILE A 100 2.93 0.32 -12.57
CA ILE A 100 3.53 1.31 -11.68
C ILE A 100 2.76 2.62 -11.87
N GLN A 101 2.30 3.22 -10.78
CA GLN A 101 1.69 4.55 -10.79
C GLN A 101 2.64 5.55 -10.15
N ARG A 102 2.35 6.85 -10.33
CA ARG A 102 3.18 7.92 -9.77
C ARG A 102 3.38 7.76 -8.26
N HIS A 103 4.48 8.31 -7.76
CA HIS A 103 4.65 8.57 -6.33
C HIS A 103 4.25 9.99 -6.00
N GLU A 104 3.91 10.20 -4.74
CA GLU A 104 3.62 11.52 -4.20
C GLU A 104 4.29 11.68 -2.84
N ASN A 105 4.79 12.90 -2.59
CA ASN A 105 5.10 13.35 -1.25
C ASN A 105 3.97 14.25 -0.77
N TYR A 106 3.21 13.76 0.22
CA TYR A 106 2.11 14.50 0.83
C TYR A 106 2.44 14.76 2.30
N GLN A 107 2.54 16.04 2.68
CA GLN A 107 2.93 16.47 4.03
C GLN A 107 4.25 15.84 4.55
N GLY A 108 5.22 15.61 3.66
CA GLY A 108 6.49 14.98 4.02
C GLY A 108 6.42 13.46 4.16
N LYS A 109 5.27 12.83 3.88
CA LYS A 109 5.07 11.39 3.89
C LYS A 109 4.97 10.83 2.47
N PHE A 110 5.36 9.57 2.32
CA PHE A 110 5.48 8.94 1.00
C PHE A 110 4.21 8.17 0.63
N ILE A 111 3.78 8.33 -0.62
CA ILE A 111 2.67 7.59 -1.21
C ILE A 111 3.19 6.98 -2.51
N ALA A 112 3.14 5.64 -2.61
CA ALA A 112 3.21 4.93 -3.88
C ALA A 112 1.80 4.45 -4.22
N TYR A 113 1.20 4.97 -5.30
CA TYR A 113 -0.18 4.63 -5.63
C TYR A 113 -0.34 3.20 -6.15
N SER A 114 0.67 2.67 -6.82
CA SER A 114 0.76 1.27 -7.23
C SER A 114 2.21 0.92 -7.59
N MET A 115 2.70 -0.22 -7.07
CA MET A 115 4.04 -0.74 -7.36
C MET A 115 4.11 -1.64 -8.61
N GLY A 116 3.00 -1.85 -9.33
CA GLY A 116 2.95 -2.80 -10.44
C GLY A 116 3.01 -4.27 -9.99
N ASN A 117 3.53 -5.14 -10.85
CA ASN A 117 3.53 -6.61 -10.62
C ASN A 117 4.88 -7.09 -10.08
N PHE A 118 4.90 -8.14 -9.23
CA PHE A 118 6.14 -8.79 -8.74
C PHE A 118 6.27 -10.24 -9.19
N ILE A 119 5.27 -11.08 -8.88
CA ILE A 119 5.13 -12.44 -9.38
C ILE A 119 3.71 -12.55 -9.94
N PHE A 120 3.58 -12.77 -11.25
CA PHE A 120 2.29 -12.76 -11.92
C PHE A 120 2.23 -13.80 -13.04
N GLU A 121 1.07 -14.42 -13.24
CA GLU A 121 0.88 -15.42 -14.29
C GLU A 121 0.77 -14.75 -15.68
N GLY A 122 1.92 -14.42 -16.23
CA GLY A 122 2.04 -13.89 -17.58
C GLY A 122 2.36 -12.40 -17.64
N VAL A 123 3.22 -12.08 -18.59
CA VAL A 123 3.34 -10.72 -19.12
C VAL A 123 2.15 -10.56 -20.07
N GLY A 124 1.07 -9.96 -19.58
CA GLY A 124 -0.11 -9.70 -20.40
C GLY A 124 0.22 -8.86 -21.64
N PRO A 125 -0.75 -8.62 -22.53
CA PRO A 125 -0.50 -7.92 -23.80
C PRO A 125 0.00 -6.47 -23.61
N ASN A 126 -0.14 -5.89 -22.42
CA ASN A 126 0.26 -4.54 -22.10
C ASN A 126 1.72 -4.51 -21.61
N ALA A 127 2.56 -3.70 -22.25
CA ALA A 127 3.98 -3.59 -21.93
C ALA A 127 4.26 -3.28 -20.44
N GLY A 128 3.41 -2.47 -19.80
CA GLY A 128 3.53 -2.09 -18.39
C GLY A 128 3.29 -3.21 -17.39
N TRP A 129 2.60 -4.31 -17.76
CA TRP A 129 2.35 -5.44 -16.86
C TRP A 129 3.62 -6.19 -16.47
N SER A 130 4.65 -6.09 -17.30
CA SER A 130 5.96 -6.68 -17.02
C SER A 130 6.80 -5.82 -16.07
N LEU A 131 6.32 -4.64 -15.67
CA LEU A 131 7.05 -3.72 -14.81
C LEU A 131 6.50 -3.77 -13.38
N GLY A 132 7.42 -3.65 -12.44
CA GLY A 132 7.10 -3.37 -11.05
C GLY A 132 8.27 -2.67 -10.39
N GLU A 133 8.09 -2.31 -9.12
CA GLU A 133 9.13 -1.71 -8.32
C GLU A 133 9.12 -2.26 -6.90
N LEU A 134 10.31 -2.32 -6.29
CA LEU A 134 10.43 -2.48 -4.85
C LEU A 134 10.55 -1.09 -4.24
N ILE A 135 9.74 -0.81 -3.23
CA ILE A 135 9.91 0.38 -2.40
C ILE A 135 10.72 0.00 -1.17
N LYS A 136 11.90 0.60 -1.02
CA LYS A 136 12.74 0.49 0.16
C LYS A 136 12.57 1.75 1.00
N LEU A 137 12.16 1.56 2.24
CA LEU A 137 12.06 2.61 3.25
C LEU A 137 13.23 2.49 4.23
N GLU A 138 13.97 3.57 4.41
CA GLU A 138 15.07 3.65 5.38
C GLU A 138 14.57 4.37 6.63
N ILE A 139 14.73 3.73 7.79
CA ILE A 139 14.24 4.23 9.08
C ILE A 139 15.46 4.51 9.97
N ASN A 140 15.52 5.71 10.55
CA ASN A 140 16.60 6.11 11.46
C ASN A 140 16.35 5.66 12.92
N ASP A 141 17.32 5.90 13.80
CA ASP A 141 17.22 5.56 15.23
C ASP A 141 16.12 6.36 15.97
N GLN A 142 15.73 7.51 15.42
CA GLN A 142 14.59 8.30 15.89
C GLN A 142 13.25 7.76 15.39
N LYS A 143 13.25 6.60 14.72
CA LYS A 143 12.06 5.89 14.22
C LYS A 143 11.28 6.70 13.19
N GLN A 144 12.02 7.40 12.33
CA GLN A 144 11.47 8.21 11.24
C GLN A 144 11.95 7.64 9.90
N ILE A 145 11.08 7.66 8.89
CA ILE A 145 11.47 7.37 7.51
C ILE A 145 12.33 8.54 7.02
N THR A 146 13.59 8.27 6.67
CA THR A 146 14.57 9.27 6.21
C THR A 146 14.99 9.08 4.76
N GLY A 147 14.80 7.88 4.22
CA GLY A 147 15.17 7.54 2.85
C GLY A 147 14.08 6.71 2.19
N ILE A 148 13.82 6.99 0.92
CA ILE A 148 12.92 6.22 0.07
C ILE A 148 13.66 5.95 -1.23
N GLU A 149 13.74 4.68 -1.60
CA GLU A 149 14.35 4.23 -2.86
C GLU A 149 13.32 3.38 -3.61
N SER A 150 12.99 3.80 -4.83
CA SER A 150 12.25 2.98 -5.79
C SER A 150 13.26 2.20 -6.62
N ILE A 151 13.12 0.89 -6.63
CA ILE A 151 13.98 -0.04 -7.36
C ILE A 151 13.12 -0.71 -8.44
N PRO A 152 13.04 -0.11 -9.64
CA PRO A 152 12.25 -0.66 -10.72
C PRO A 152 12.87 -1.95 -11.25
N TYR A 153 12.01 -2.87 -11.67
CA TYR A 153 12.41 -4.13 -12.25
C TYR A 153 11.44 -4.56 -13.34
N LYS A 154 11.90 -5.53 -14.14
CA LYS A 154 11.09 -6.20 -15.14
C LYS A 154 10.91 -7.67 -14.78
N ILE A 155 9.67 -8.16 -14.86
CA ILE A 155 9.30 -9.55 -14.64
C ILE A 155 9.13 -10.31 -15.96
N SER A 156 9.28 -11.61 -15.87
CA SER A 156 9.02 -12.59 -16.90
C SER A 156 8.21 -13.75 -16.32
N ALA A 157 7.84 -14.72 -17.16
CA ALA A 157 7.18 -15.94 -16.68
C ALA A 157 8.02 -16.75 -15.66
N ALA A 158 9.33 -16.49 -15.55
CA ALA A 158 10.23 -17.12 -14.59
C ALA A 158 10.45 -16.28 -13.30
N GLY A 159 9.76 -15.15 -13.14
CA GLY A 159 9.96 -14.19 -12.05
C GLY A 159 10.73 -12.93 -12.50
N VAL A 160 11.37 -12.24 -11.56
CA VAL A 160 12.15 -11.01 -11.84
C VAL A 160 13.30 -11.34 -12.81
N ALA A 161 13.26 -10.73 -14.00
CA ALA A 161 14.22 -10.96 -15.07
C ALA A 161 15.41 -9.99 -15.01
N SER A 162 15.17 -8.74 -14.64
CA SER A 162 16.21 -7.70 -14.54
C SER A 162 15.78 -6.55 -13.64
N LEU A 163 16.75 -5.89 -13.00
CA LEU A 163 16.59 -4.53 -12.47
C LEU A 163 16.70 -3.52 -13.61
N LEU A 164 16.09 -2.34 -13.46
CA LEU A 164 16.10 -1.26 -14.46
C LEU A 164 16.92 -0.06 -14.00
#